data_AF-A0A6J8D6C9-F1
#
_entry.id   AF-A0A6J8D6C9-F1
#
_cell.length_a   1.000
_cell.length_b   1.000
_cell.length_c   1.000
_cell.angle_alpha   90.00
_cell.angle_beta   90.00
_cell.angle_gamma   90.00
#
_symmetry.space_group_name_H-M   'P 1'
#
loop_
_entity.id
_entity.type
_entity.pdbx_description
1 polymer ?
#
loop_
_entity_poly.entity_id
_entity_poly.type
_entity_poly.pdbx_seq_one_letter_code
_entity_poly.pdbx_strand_id
1 'polypeptide(L)'
;MERELKEKENVIQFMNNEQKIKDTDFSKSMHVAKEKLGKLEESVNTLKAKNKDLEEENDYVRNLIQDNNLLELYDETSNQFTADTIECVMNLQNNNISASKIGEVIRTVCSLCKRQPNRVEDLSKKSNLTLYSDETSKFGKSFEVFAVTDEDKNSYLLGLREMNCKSSETVLETFKDILQDFNDLCDGNDVGFKVLTAIKNTMSDRASTEKKFQNLLENYRTTILTKIIDGWPMLTEEERAASSRMNNFFCSLHLLVNFATVCGEGLKKFESLYLKDHPIQTDDESETESGTESGTIRLLRTSAKSFSRGVDEKNGVYKQTFKPDETDVMTIQVLQALFSCMLNLLDRQAADHLPGGKYFSKPTDISAESKSVLKHNKLPELFLSREDIKLKLEEIPSNAEKKKALKSQLNFRKNVLLQKSDKSYFLFSSKKIQKTIPELTEQLCKLVDESKSVATVESSSSSQVSLLVGKTIRHKFTEGTFIGNVISVVPGFVKWYNVTYDGDPAVYVYQLQEDYADGNIEIVVRWYTAHTVAVVTFQFN
;
A
#
# COMPACT_ATOMS: atom_id res chain seq x y z
N MET A 1 -95.92 23.60 -56.96
CA MET A 1 -95.57 22.16 -56.96
C MET A 1 -94.07 21.88 -57.17
N GLU A 2 -93.49 21.90 -58.38
CA GLU A 2 -92.05 21.55 -58.55
C GLU A 2 -91.09 22.45 -57.74
N ARG A 3 -91.37 23.77 -57.71
CA ARG A 3 -90.57 24.72 -56.92
C ARG A 3 -90.65 24.46 -55.42
N GLU A 4 -91.84 24.12 -54.90
CA GLU A 4 -92.04 23.77 -53.48
C GLU A 4 -91.43 22.42 -53.13
N LEU A 5 -91.43 21.46 -54.07
CA LEU A 5 -90.80 20.17 -53.88
C LEU A 5 -89.29 20.35 -53.74
N LYS A 6 -88.68 21.14 -54.63
CA LYS A 6 -87.25 21.46 -54.62
C LYS A 6 -86.83 22.23 -53.37
N GLU A 7 -87.69 23.13 -52.88
CA GLU A 7 -87.45 23.87 -51.65
C GLU A 7 -87.50 22.96 -50.41
N LYS A 8 -88.45 22.02 -50.35
CA LYS A 8 -88.50 20.99 -49.31
C LYS A 8 -87.29 20.04 -49.36
N GLU A 9 -86.87 19.64 -50.54
CA GLU A 9 -85.66 18.81 -50.73
C GLU A 9 -84.40 19.54 -50.23
N ASN A 10 -84.26 20.83 -50.53
CA ASN A 10 -83.14 21.63 -50.04
C ASN A 10 -83.14 21.77 -48.51
N VAL A 11 -84.31 21.95 -47.88
CA VAL A 11 -84.42 22.00 -46.41
C VAL A 11 -84.05 20.66 -45.78
N ILE A 12 -84.52 19.54 -46.35
CA ILE A 12 -84.16 18.19 -45.89
C ILE A 12 -82.64 17.96 -46.03
N GLN A 13 -82.05 18.37 -47.16
CA GLN A 13 -80.61 18.25 -47.38
C GLN A 13 -79.80 19.10 -46.40
N PHE A 14 -80.27 20.31 -46.08
CA PHE A 14 -79.65 21.18 -45.08
C PHE A 14 -79.71 20.55 -43.68
N MET A 15 -80.88 20.06 -43.24
CA MET A 15 -81.02 19.40 -41.94
C MET A 15 -80.16 18.14 -41.83
N ASN A 16 -80.08 17.34 -42.90
CA ASN A 16 -79.22 16.15 -42.94
C ASN A 16 -77.73 16.52 -42.84
N ASN A 17 -77.30 17.60 -43.48
CA ASN A 17 -75.93 18.09 -43.37
C ASN A 17 -75.63 18.63 -41.97
N GLU A 18 -76.55 19.36 -41.35
CA GLU A 18 -76.39 19.89 -39.98
C GLU A 18 -76.29 18.75 -38.95
N GLN A 19 -77.13 17.72 -39.09
CA GLN A 19 -77.07 16.52 -38.24
C GLN A 19 -75.74 15.79 -38.41
N LYS A 20 -75.27 15.64 -39.66
CA LYS A 20 -73.98 14.99 -39.96
C LYS A 20 -72.79 15.76 -39.35
N ILE A 21 -72.83 17.08 -39.34
CA ILE A 21 -71.80 17.91 -38.68
C ILE A 21 -71.81 17.68 -37.17
N LYS A 22 -73.00 17.71 -36.53
CA LYS A 22 -73.15 17.45 -35.09
C LYS A 22 -72.65 16.07 -34.70
N ASP A 23 -72.98 15.04 -35.48
CA ASP A 23 -72.52 13.67 -35.25
C ASP A 23 -71.00 13.54 -35.39
N THR A 24 -70.41 14.26 -36.35
CA THR A 24 -68.96 14.28 -36.57
C THR A 24 -68.23 14.95 -35.41
N ASP A 25 -68.72 16.08 -34.92
CA ASP A 25 -68.11 16.81 -33.79
C ASP A 25 -68.28 16.07 -32.45
N PHE A 26 -69.42 15.40 -32.27
CA PHE A 26 -69.61 14.48 -31.13
C PHE A 26 -68.62 13.32 -31.19
N SER A 27 -68.42 12.70 -32.35
CA SER A 27 -67.48 11.59 -32.53
C SER A 27 -66.03 12.02 -32.27
N LYS A 28 -65.63 13.23 -32.70
CA LYS A 28 -64.31 13.79 -32.39
C LYS A 28 -64.13 14.02 -30.89
N SER A 29 -65.12 14.63 -30.24
CA SER A 29 -65.09 14.91 -28.80
C SER A 29 -64.99 13.63 -27.97
N MET A 30 -65.75 12.59 -28.36
CA MET A 30 -65.70 11.27 -27.76
C MET A 30 -64.35 10.57 -27.98
N HIS A 31 -63.71 10.76 -29.14
CA HIS A 31 -62.38 10.20 -29.38
C HIS A 31 -61.32 10.85 -28.49
N VAL A 32 -61.34 12.18 -28.35
CA VAL A 32 -60.45 12.93 -27.44
C VAL A 32 -60.67 12.52 -25.98
N ALA A 33 -61.92 12.32 -25.56
CA ALA A 33 -62.23 11.86 -24.21
C ALA A 33 -61.68 10.44 -23.94
N LYS A 34 -61.82 9.52 -24.90
CA LYS A 34 -61.25 8.16 -24.80
C LYS A 34 -59.73 8.17 -24.73
N GLU A 35 -59.07 9.02 -25.51
CA GLU A 35 -57.61 9.14 -25.47
C GLU A 35 -57.12 9.68 -24.12
N LYS A 36 -57.81 10.69 -23.57
CA LYS A 36 -57.51 11.21 -22.23
C LYS A 36 -57.75 10.16 -21.14
N LEU A 37 -58.81 9.37 -21.26
CA LEU A 37 -59.10 8.29 -20.31
C LEU A 37 -57.99 7.24 -20.32
N GLY A 38 -57.54 6.81 -21.50
CA GLY A 38 -56.43 5.85 -21.63
C GLY A 38 -55.12 6.35 -21.00
N LYS A 39 -54.76 7.63 -21.23
CA LYS A 39 -53.59 8.26 -20.60
C LYS A 39 -53.69 8.32 -19.06
N LEU A 40 -54.91 8.54 -18.54
CA LEU A 40 -55.15 8.59 -17.11
C LEU A 40 -55.07 7.18 -16.48
N GLU A 41 -55.61 6.16 -17.15
CA GLU A 41 -55.50 4.76 -16.72
C GLU A 41 -54.04 4.29 -16.66
N GLU A 42 -53.23 4.65 -17.67
CA GLU A 42 -51.79 4.36 -17.69
C GLU A 42 -51.06 5.03 -16.52
N SER A 43 -51.39 6.29 -16.23
CA SER A 43 -50.83 7.04 -15.09
C SER A 43 -51.21 6.41 -13.75
N VAL A 44 -52.46 5.99 -13.59
CA VAL A 44 -52.94 5.31 -12.37
C VAL A 44 -52.23 3.98 -12.18
N ASN A 45 -52.04 3.18 -13.23
CA ASN A 45 -51.32 1.92 -13.16
C ASN A 45 -49.85 2.13 -12.79
N THR A 46 -49.21 3.16 -13.36
CA THR A 46 -47.82 3.54 -13.03
C THR A 46 -47.69 3.95 -11.56
N LEU A 47 -48.62 4.75 -11.04
CA LEU A 47 -48.61 5.17 -9.64
C LEU A 47 -48.89 4.00 -8.68
N LYS A 48 -49.78 3.08 -9.05
CA LYS A 48 -50.03 1.85 -8.27
C LYS A 48 -48.79 0.97 -8.18
N ALA A 49 -48.05 0.81 -9.28
CA ALA A 49 -46.79 0.07 -9.28
C ALA A 49 -45.77 0.73 -8.33
N LYS A 50 -45.58 2.05 -8.43
CA LYS A 50 -44.68 2.79 -7.54
C LYS A 50 -45.07 2.70 -6.07
N ASN A 51 -46.36 2.76 -5.74
CA ASN A 51 -46.82 2.59 -4.37
C ASN A 51 -46.53 1.18 -3.84
N LYS A 52 -46.71 0.16 -4.67
CA LYS A 52 -46.37 -1.22 -4.29
C LYS A 52 -44.88 -1.37 -4.00
N ASP A 53 -44.02 -0.81 -4.86
CA ASP A 53 -42.57 -0.83 -4.66
C ASP A 53 -42.17 -0.12 -3.35
N LEU A 54 -42.78 1.04 -3.06
CA LEU A 54 -42.56 1.79 -1.82
C LEU A 54 -43.07 1.05 -0.58
N GLU A 55 -44.17 0.30 -0.68
CA GLU A 55 -44.68 -0.55 0.40
C GLU A 55 -43.71 -1.70 0.70
N GLU A 56 -43.17 -2.35 -0.34
CA GLU A 56 -42.16 -3.41 -0.20
C GLU A 56 -40.86 -2.90 0.43
N GLU A 57 -40.36 -1.71 0.03
CA GLU A 57 -39.19 -1.07 0.65
C GLU A 57 -39.44 -0.72 2.12
N ASN A 58 -40.62 -0.19 2.45
CA ASN A 58 -40.97 0.13 3.83
C ASN A 58 -41.03 -1.12 4.72
N ASP A 59 -41.60 -2.21 4.22
CA ASP A 59 -41.66 -3.46 4.96
C ASP A 59 -40.28 -4.10 5.15
N TYR A 60 -39.39 -3.99 4.16
CA TYR A 60 -38.00 -4.37 4.30
C TYR A 60 -37.29 -3.59 5.43
N VAL A 61 -37.46 -2.26 5.47
CA VAL A 61 -36.87 -1.41 6.51
C VAL A 61 -37.46 -1.72 7.90
N ARG A 62 -38.77 -1.95 8.00
CA ARG A 62 -39.41 -2.35 9.27
C ARG A 62 -38.90 -3.68 9.78
N ASN A 63 -38.70 -4.66 8.91
CA ASN A 63 -38.12 -5.96 9.26
C ASN A 63 -36.66 -5.80 9.74
N LEU A 64 -35.87 -4.94 9.09
CA LEU A 64 -34.51 -4.60 9.52
C LEU A 64 -34.46 -3.96 10.91
N ILE A 65 -35.46 -3.13 11.26
CA ILE A 65 -35.58 -2.49 12.58
C ILE A 65 -36.03 -3.48 13.65
N GLN A 66 -36.88 -4.45 13.32
CA GLN A 66 -37.39 -5.46 14.26
C GLN A 66 -36.39 -6.58 14.56
N ASP A 67 -35.42 -6.82 13.67
CA ASP A 67 -34.36 -7.80 13.89
C ASP A 67 -33.40 -7.28 14.99
N ASN A 68 -33.56 -7.80 16.22
CA ASN A 68 -32.74 -7.48 17.41
C ASN A 68 -31.30 -8.03 17.36
N ASN A 69 -30.78 -8.33 16.17
CA ASN A 69 -29.42 -8.85 16.04
C ASN A 69 -28.40 -7.74 16.34
N LEU A 70 -27.50 -8.03 17.27
CA LEU A 70 -26.32 -7.23 17.59
C LEU A 70 -25.59 -6.90 16.27
N LEU A 71 -25.37 -5.62 15.97
CA LEU A 71 -24.61 -5.24 14.78
C LEU A 71 -23.12 -5.45 15.06
N GLU A 72 -22.64 -6.66 14.78
CA GLU A 72 -21.22 -6.99 14.86
C GLU A 72 -20.46 -6.26 13.76
N LEU A 73 -20.01 -5.04 14.08
CA LEU A 73 -19.09 -4.30 13.22
C LEU A 73 -17.65 -4.84 13.32
N TYR A 74 -17.36 -5.58 14.38
CA TYR A 74 -16.06 -6.11 14.73
C TYR A 74 -16.20 -7.54 15.23
N ASP A 75 -15.43 -8.47 14.67
CA ASP A 75 -15.37 -9.86 15.11
C ASP A 75 -14.23 -10.02 16.12
N GLU A 76 -14.58 -10.22 17.39
CA GLU A 76 -13.63 -10.36 18.50
C GLU A 76 -12.72 -11.59 18.36
N THR A 77 -13.19 -12.63 17.69
CA THR A 77 -12.41 -13.86 17.47
C THR A 77 -11.29 -13.63 16.47
N SER A 78 -11.52 -12.73 15.52
CA SER A 78 -10.57 -12.42 14.44
C SER A 78 -9.85 -11.09 14.59
N ASN A 79 -10.23 -10.28 15.56
CA ASN A 79 -9.71 -8.94 15.85
C ASN A 79 -9.73 -8.01 14.62
N GLN A 80 -10.82 -8.04 13.85
CA GLN A 80 -10.99 -7.29 12.61
C GLN A 80 -12.42 -6.77 12.46
N PHE A 81 -12.57 -5.66 11.74
CA PHE A 81 -13.89 -5.21 11.29
C PHE A 81 -14.51 -6.26 10.37
N THR A 82 -15.82 -6.48 10.53
CA THR A 82 -16.55 -7.47 9.72
C THR A 82 -16.53 -7.08 8.25
N ALA A 83 -16.61 -8.09 7.37
CA ALA A 83 -16.62 -7.85 5.92
C ALA A 83 -17.72 -6.87 5.51
N ASP A 84 -18.88 -6.96 6.15
CA ASP A 84 -20.02 -6.08 5.91
C ASP A 84 -19.73 -4.61 6.31
N THR A 85 -18.94 -4.40 7.38
CA THR A 85 -18.49 -3.06 7.80
C THR A 85 -17.51 -2.46 6.80
N ILE A 86 -16.56 -3.27 6.33
CA ILE A 86 -15.57 -2.85 5.34
C ILE A 86 -16.26 -2.53 4.01
N GLU A 87 -17.20 -3.36 3.58
CA GLU A 87 -18.01 -3.13 2.38
C GLU A 87 -18.86 -1.85 2.50
N CYS A 88 -19.46 -1.61 3.66
CA CYS A 88 -20.19 -0.37 3.94
C CYS A 88 -19.30 0.87 3.79
N VAL A 89 -18.11 0.87 4.40
CA VAL A 89 -17.13 1.96 4.28
C VAL A 89 -16.74 2.20 2.81
N MET A 90 -16.45 1.13 2.07
CA MET A 90 -16.11 1.23 0.64
C MET A 90 -17.26 1.80 -0.20
N ASN A 91 -18.49 1.38 0.07
CA ASN A 91 -19.67 1.90 -0.61
C ASN A 91 -19.88 3.39 -0.30
N LEU A 92 -19.65 3.83 0.94
CA LEU A 92 -19.74 5.25 1.29
C LEU A 92 -18.66 6.08 0.58
N GLN A 93 -17.43 5.58 0.47
CA GLN A 93 -16.37 6.23 -0.31
C GLN A 93 -16.72 6.33 -1.81
N ASN A 94 -17.25 5.25 -2.38
CA ASN A 94 -17.70 5.23 -3.78
C ASN A 94 -18.86 6.20 -4.06
N ASN A 95 -19.62 6.56 -3.02
CA ASN A 95 -20.66 7.59 -3.08
C ASN A 95 -20.12 9.01 -2.81
N ASN A 96 -18.81 9.24 -2.97
CA ASN A 96 -18.11 10.52 -2.75
C ASN A 96 -18.22 11.08 -1.32
N ILE A 97 -18.48 10.23 -0.32
CA ILE A 97 -18.38 10.64 1.08
C ILE A 97 -16.91 10.64 1.46
N SER A 98 -16.41 11.78 1.95
CA SER A 98 -15.01 11.90 2.39
C SER A 98 -14.75 10.90 3.51
N ALA A 99 -13.57 10.27 3.51
CA ALA A 99 -13.20 9.27 4.52
C ALA A 99 -13.39 9.78 5.96
N SER A 100 -13.15 11.08 6.19
CA SER A 100 -13.38 11.77 7.47
C SER A 100 -14.85 11.79 7.92
N LYS A 101 -15.81 11.78 6.99
CA LYS A 101 -17.26 11.81 7.29
C LYS A 101 -17.89 10.43 7.41
N ILE A 102 -17.19 9.38 7.01
CA ILE A 102 -17.75 8.02 7.00
C ILE A 102 -18.06 7.51 8.40
N GLY A 103 -17.16 7.78 9.36
CA GLY A 103 -17.41 7.42 10.76
C GLY A 103 -18.65 8.11 11.32
N GLU A 104 -18.86 9.39 10.98
CA GLU A 104 -20.05 10.15 11.35
C GLU A 104 -21.31 9.53 10.74
N VAL A 105 -21.30 9.23 9.43
CA VAL A 105 -22.43 8.61 8.74
C VAL A 105 -22.79 7.26 9.37
N ILE A 106 -21.80 6.40 9.64
CA ILE A 106 -22.03 5.09 10.27
C ILE A 106 -22.62 5.27 11.67
N ARG A 107 -22.12 6.23 12.46
CA ARG A 107 -22.67 6.52 13.80
C ARG A 107 -24.08 7.08 13.74
N THR A 108 -24.37 8.01 12.84
CA THR A 108 -25.72 8.57 12.66
C THR A 108 -26.71 7.47 12.28
N VAL A 109 -26.34 6.58 11.35
CA VAL A 109 -27.18 5.45 10.95
C VAL A 109 -27.34 4.45 12.10
N CYS A 110 -26.28 4.12 12.83
CA CYS A 110 -26.36 3.24 14.01
C CYS A 110 -27.27 3.83 15.10
N SER A 111 -27.18 5.13 15.36
CA SER A 111 -28.03 5.87 16.29
C SER A 111 -29.51 5.87 15.87
N LEU A 112 -29.79 6.14 14.59
CA LEU A 112 -31.13 6.05 14.02
C LEU A 112 -31.72 4.64 14.13
N CYS A 113 -30.88 3.62 13.99
CA CYS A 113 -31.26 2.21 14.14
C CYS A 113 -31.26 1.72 15.60
N LYS A 114 -30.96 2.57 16.60
CA LYS A 114 -30.79 2.21 18.02
C LYS A 114 -29.79 1.07 18.25
N ARG A 115 -28.75 0.94 17.41
CA ARG A 115 -27.69 -0.07 17.52
C ARG A 115 -26.37 0.59 17.95
N GLN A 116 -25.59 -0.09 18.79
CA GLN A 116 -24.27 0.36 19.24
C GLN A 116 -23.17 -0.53 18.60
N PRO A 117 -22.10 0.04 18.02
CA PRO A 117 -20.92 -0.69 17.54
C PRO A 117 -20.28 -1.59 18.61
N ASN A 118 -19.91 -2.83 18.28
CA ASN A 118 -19.44 -3.80 19.29
C ASN A 118 -17.99 -3.59 19.80
N ARG A 119 -17.06 -2.95 19.04
CA ARG A 119 -15.73 -2.63 19.58
C ARG A 119 -14.94 -1.69 18.66
N VAL A 120 -14.70 -0.46 19.10
CA VAL A 120 -13.38 0.16 18.89
C VAL A 120 -12.63 -0.21 20.16
N GLU A 121 -11.72 -1.17 20.07
CA GLU A 121 -10.96 -1.56 21.24
C GLU A 121 -10.21 -0.35 21.77
N ASP A 122 -10.39 -0.06 23.06
CA ASP A 122 -9.92 1.18 23.64
C ASP A 122 -8.41 1.13 23.86
N LEU A 123 -7.66 1.40 22.80
CA LEU A 123 -6.20 1.46 22.80
C LEU A 123 -5.67 2.43 23.86
N SER A 124 -6.49 3.39 24.32
CA SER A 124 -6.14 4.29 25.42
C SER A 124 -5.92 3.58 26.77
N LYS A 125 -6.47 2.38 26.94
CA LYS A 125 -6.30 1.55 28.15
C LYS A 125 -5.08 0.62 28.09
N LYS A 126 -4.43 0.50 26.93
CA LYS A 126 -3.25 -0.35 26.75
C LYS A 126 -2.00 0.43 27.17
N SER A 127 -0.94 -0.30 27.50
CA SER A 127 0.38 0.25 27.81
C SER A 127 1.45 -0.39 26.94
N ASN A 128 2.61 0.26 26.86
CA ASN A 128 3.80 -0.27 26.19
C ASN A 128 3.56 -0.64 24.72
N LEU A 129 2.75 0.13 23.99
CA LEU A 129 2.51 -0.13 22.58
C LEU A 129 3.80 0.08 21.77
N THR A 130 3.98 -0.74 20.73
CA THR A 130 5.02 -0.54 19.72
C THR A 130 4.40 0.05 18.48
N LEU A 131 4.87 1.22 18.04
CA LEU A 131 4.49 1.84 16.78
C LEU A 131 5.34 1.31 15.62
N TYR A 132 4.68 1.02 14.51
CA TYR A 132 5.27 0.64 13.23
C TYR A 132 4.86 1.67 12.19
N SER A 133 5.84 2.12 11.42
CA SER A 133 5.68 2.88 10.19
C SER A 133 6.20 2.04 9.03
N ASP A 134 5.49 2.08 7.90
CA ASP A 134 6.01 1.56 6.64
C ASP A 134 5.51 2.41 5.48
N GLU A 135 6.45 2.77 4.62
CA GLU A 135 6.18 3.57 3.44
C GLU A 135 6.01 2.68 2.22
N THR A 136 4.98 2.94 1.42
CA THR A 136 4.86 2.35 0.09
C THR A 136 4.58 3.42 -0.96
N SER A 137 5.34 3.40 -2.05
CA SER A 137 5.09 4.26 -3.20
C SER A 137 4.32 3.49 -4.27
N LYS A 138 3.14 3.98 -4.67
CA LYS A 138 2.33 3.40 -5.76
C LYS A 138 1.79 4.51 -6.66
N PHE A 139 1.87 4.29 -7.98
CA PHE A 139 1.36 5.21 -9.00
C PHE A 139 1.88 6.65 -8.87
N GLY A 140 3.15 6.81 -8.46
CA GLY A 140 3.77 8.13 -8.26
C GLY A 140 3.33 8.86 -6.99
N LYS A 141 2.55 8.22 -6.13
CA LYS A 141 2.14 8.71 -4.81
C LYS A 141 2.82 7.89 -3.71
N SER A 142 3.23 8.56 -2.64
CA SER A 142 3.73 7.89 -1.43
C SER A 142 2.60 7.74 -0.42
N PHE A 143 2.55 6.59 0.23
CA PHE A 143 1.57 6.29 1.27
C PHE A 143 2.31 5.82 2.51
N GLU A 144 1.88 6.32 3.67
CA GLU A 144 2.42 5.93 4.97
C GLU A 144 1.35 5.16 5.75
N VAL A 145 1.74 3.99 6.25
CA VAL A 145 0.92 3.16 7.13
C VAL A 145 1.43 3.30 8.56
N PHE A 146 0.53 3.60 9.50
CA PHE A 146 0.82 3.49 10.92
C PHE A 146 0.04 2.34 11.54
N ALA A 147 0.75 1.46 12.24
CA ALA A 147 0.16 0.37 13.01
C ALA A 147 0.80 0.29 14.39
N VAL A 148 0.08 -0.29 15.36
CA VAL A 148 0.61 -0.57 16.70
C VAL A 148 0.47 -2.03 17.06
N THR A 149 1.38 -2.54 17.89
CA THR A 149 1.21 -3.83 18.55
C THR A 149 1.19 -3.69 20.06
N ASP A 150 0.38 -4.53 20.71
CA ASP A 150 0.36 -4.66 22.18
C ASP A 150 1.30 -5.79 22.66
N GLU A 151 1.35 -5.98 23.98
CA GLU A 151 2.20 -7.00 24.62
C GLU A 151 1.80 -8.43 24.25
N ASP A 152 0.52 -8.65 23.93
CA ASP A 152 -0.04 -9.93 23.48
C ASP A 152 0.22 -10.21 21.99
N LYS A 153 0.94 -9.30 21.31
CA LYS A 153 1.27 -9.35 19.87
C LYS A 153 0.08 -9.18 18.94
N ASN A 154 -1.02 -8.63 19.43
CA ASN A 154 -2.10 -8.19 18.57
C ASN A 154 -1.66 -6.96 17.79
N SER A 155 -2.02 -6.88 16.50
CA SER A 155 -1.66 -5.77 15.62
C SER A 155 -2.91 -4.96 15.28
N TYR A 156 -2.80 -3.64 15.40
CA TYR A 156 -3.89 -2.69 15.16
C TYR A 156 -3.43 -1.67 14.13
N LEU A 157 -4.19 -1.54 13.04
CA LEU A 157 -3.94 -0.49 12.05
C LEU A 157 -4.50 0.83 12.58
N LEU A 158 -3.64 1.83 12.75
CA LEU A 158 -4.06 3.18 13.16
C LEU A 158 -4.58 3.96 11.96
N GLY A 159 -3.88 3.89 10.83
CA GLY A 159 -4.29 4.61 9.63
C GLY A 159 -3.34 4.42 8.45
N LEU A 160 -3.85 4.81 7.29
CA LEU A 160 -3.11 4.88 6.03
C LEU A 160 -3.39 6.24 5.39
N ARG A 161 -2.34 6.96 5.01
CA ARG A 161 -2.47 8.30 4.43
C ARG A 161 -1.52 8.49 3.25
N GLU A 162 -1.98 9.27 2.28
CA GLU A 162 -1.12 9.75 1.20
C GLU A 162 -0.22 10.85 1.74
N MET A 163 1.07 10.78 1.41
CA MET A 163 2.10 11.70 1.84
C MET A 163 2.52 12.59 0.66
N ASN A 164 2.68 13.89 0.91
CA ASN A 164 3.16 14.83 -0.10
C ASN A 164 4.68 14.68 -0.38
N CYS A 165 5.46 14.29 0.63
CA CYS A 165 6.90 14.07 0.55
C CYS A 165 7.38 13.19 1.71
N LYS A 166 8.61 12.68 1.62
CA LYS A 166 9.19 11.72 2.57
C LYS A 166 9.94 12.38 3.73
N SER A 167 9.61 13.62 4.10
CA SER A 167 10.27 14.30 5.21
C SER A 167 9.74 13.80 6.56
N SER A 168 10.62 13.71 7.56
CA SER A 168 10.27 13.31 8.92
C SER A 168 9.16 14.19 9.52
N GLU A 169 9.15 15.48 9.16
CA GLU A 169 8.10 16.42 9.54
C GLU A 169 6.73 16.01 8.96
N THR A 170 6.68 15.67 7.67
CA THR A 170 5.44 15.23 7.01
C THR A 170 4.93 13.93 7.62
N VAL A 171 5.83 12.99 7.94
CA VAL A 171 5.46 11.72 8.58
C VAL A 171 4.79 11.99 9.92
N LEU A 172 5.36 12.91 10.72
CA LEU A 172 4.77 13.28 12.00
C LEU A 172 3.44 14.03 11.87
N GLU A 173 3.31 15.00 10.96
CA GLU A 173 2.03 15.69 10.75
C GLU A 173 0.94 14.70 10.32
N THR A 174 1.28 13.77 9.44
CA THR A 174 0.35 12.70 9.01
C THR A 174 -0.06 11.80 10.18
N PHE A 175 0.88 11.49 11.07
CA PHE A 175 0.56 10.74 12.28
C PHE A 175 -0.33 11.54 13.24
N LYS A 176 -0.10 12.85 13.39
CA LYS A 176 -0.97 13.74 14.18
C LYS A 176 -2.38 13.79 13.63
N ASP A 177 -2.54 13.86 12.30
CA ASP A 177 -3.85 13.83 11.65
C ASP A 177 -4.60 12.54 11.99
N ILE A 178 -3.92 11.38 11.94
CA ILE A 178 -4.50 10.10 12.34
C ILE A 178 -4.92 10.11 13.83
N LEU A 179 -4.09 10.68 14.72
CA LEU A 179 -4.44 10.82 16.14
C LEU A 179 -5.62 11.77 16.36
N GLN A 180 -5.73 12.83 15.56
CA GLN A 180 -6.85 13.75 15.60
C GLN A 180 -8.15 13.07 15.16
N ASP A 181 -8.10 12.20 14.14
CA ASP A 181 -9.26 11.38 13.76
C ASP A 181 -9.77 10.56 14.96
N PHE A 182 -8.89 9.97 15.78
CA PHE A 182 -9.33 9.27 17.00
C PHE A 182 -10.01 10.18 18.01
N ASN A 183 -9.56 11.43 18.16
CA ASN A 183 -10.20 12.41 19.04
C ASN A 183 -11.59 12.79 18.53
N ASP A 184 -11.71 13.03 17.22
CA ASP A 184 -12.95 13.42 16.55
C ASP A 184 -13.98 12.28 16.55
N LEU A 185 -13.53 11.02 16.50
CA LEU A 185 -14.40 9.84 16.55
C LEU A 185 -14.95 9.55 17.96
N CYS A 186 -14.31 10.05 19.01
CA CYS A 186 -14.58 9.70 20.41
C CYS A 186 -15.05 10.89 21.28
N ASP A 187 -15.72 11.87 20.66
CA ASP A 187 -16.29 13.07 21.29
C ASP A 187 -15.28 13.87 22.16
N GLY A 188 -14.03 14.01 21.69
CA GLY A 188 -13.04 14.87 22.33
C GLY A 188 -12.41 14.33 23.63
N ASN A 189 -12.52 13.03 23.92
CA ASN A 189 -11.94 12.39 25.12
C ASN A 189 -10.41 12.24 25.14
N ASP A 190 -9.69 13.06 24.35
CA ASP A 190 -8.22 13.00 24.18
C ASP A 190 -7.70 11.58 23.87
N VAL A 191 -8.52 10.76 23.20
CA VAL A 191 -8.23 9.33 22.97
C VAL A 191 -6.96 9.16 22.13
N GLY A 192 -6.78 9.96 21.08
CA GLY A 192 -5.56 9.96 20.27
C GLY A 192 -4.32 10.32 21.10
N PHE A 193 -4.43 11.27 22.02
CA PHE A 193 -3.34 11.61 22.93
C PHE A 193 -3.05 10.49 23.93
N LYS A 194 -4.08 9.82 24.47
CA LYS A 194 -3.88 8.66 25.34
C LYS A 194 -3.20 7.50 24.59
N VAL A 195 -3.60 7.24 23.33
CA VAL A 195 -2.90 6.27 22.46
C VAL A 195 -1.44 6.65 22.27
N LEU A 196 -1.14 7.92 21.98
CA LEU A 196 0.24 8.40 21.88
C LEU A 196 1.03 8.19 23.17
N THR A 197 0.43 8.46 24.33
CA THR A 197 1.10 8.23 25.62
C THR A 197 1.33 6.74 25.91
N ALA A 198 0.46 5.85 25.42
CA ALA A 198 0.60 4.41 25.55
C ALA A 198 1.72 3.84 24.66
N ILE A 199 2.10 4.52 23.58
CA ILE A 199 3.24 4.15 22.73
C ILE A 199 4.54 4.42 23.49
N LYS A 200 5.29 3.35 23.77
CA LYS A 200 6.63 3.41 24.36
C LYS A 200 7.74 2.97 23.45
N ASN A 201 7.41 2.13 22.47
CA ASN A 201 8.39 1.57 21.57
C ASN A 201 8.09 2.01 20.13
N THR A 202 9.13 2.14 19.32
CA THR A 202 9.01 2.24 17.87
C THR A 202 9.77 1.10 17.22
N MET A 203 9.29 0.62 16.08
CA MET A 203 10.04 -0.25 15.19
C MET A 203 10.05 0.36 13.79
N SER A 204 11.24 0.73 13.33
CA SER A 204 11.44 1.37 12.02
C SER A 204 12.74 0.89 11.37
N ASP A 205 13.04 1.40 10.19
CA ASP A 205 14.36 1.25 9.59
C ASP A 205 15.40 2.19 10.26
N ARG A 206 16.66 2.10 9.83
CA ARG A 206 17.78 2.90 10.37
C ARG A 206 18.07 4.16 9.54
N ALA A 207 17.18 4.55 8.64
CA ALA A 207 17.37 5.72 7.79
C ALA A 207 17.49 6.99 8.64
N SER A 208 18.20 7.99 8.12
CA SER A 208 18.36 9.28 8.80
C SER A 208 17.03 10.00 9.00
N THR A 209 16.09 9.82 8.07
CA THR A 209 14.71 10.32 8.15
C THR A 209 13.94 9.70 9.30
N GLU A 210 14.05 8.38 9.51
CA GLU A 210 13.38 7.69 10.62
C GLU A 210 13.97 8.09 11.98
N LYS A 211 15.30 8.22 12.08
CA LYS A 211 15.93 8.74 13.31
C LYS A 211 15.44 10.13 13.66
N LYS A 212 15.31 11.01 12.66
CA LYS A 212 14.79 12.36 12.86
C LYS A 212 13.30 12.34 13.22
N PHE A 213 12.50 11.47 12.60
CA PHE A 213 11.09 11.26 12.95
C PHE A 213 10.93 10.81 14.40
N GLN A 214 11.72 9.84 14.86
CA GLN A 214 11.70 9.38 16.25
C GLN A 214 11.96 10.51 17.25
N ASN A 215 12.94 11.38 16.97
CA ASN A 215 13.20 12.56 17.82
C ASN A 215 12.01 13.54 17.83
N LEU A 216 11.40 13.78 16.67
CA LEU A 216 10.22 14.65 16.57
C LEU A 216 9.02 14.04 17.33
N LEU A 217 8.84 12.72 17.22
CA LEU A 217 7.79 11.98 17.91
C LEU A 217 7.99 11.99 19.43
N GLU A 218 9.22 11.79 19.92
CA GLU A 218 9.54 11.84 21.35
C GLU A 218 9.30 13.24 21.93
N ASN A 219 9.71 14.29 21.21
CA ASN A 219 9.42 15.68 21.57
C ASN A 219 7.92 15.94 21.62
N TYR A 220 7.18 15.53 20.58
CA TYR A 220 5.74 15.70 20.52
C TYR A 220 5.04 14.95 21.65
N ARG A 221 5.38 13.69 21.90
CA ARG A 221 4.86 12.89 23.01
C ARG A 221 5.12 13.56 24.35
N THR A 222 6.31 14.13 24.57
CA THR A 222 6.65 14.86 25.80
C THR A 222 5.73 16.07 26.02
N THR A 223 5.40 16.82 24.96
CA THR A 223 4.44 17.94 25.06
C THR A 223 3.01 17.51 25.36
N ILE A 224 2.64 16.27 25.03
CA ILE A 224 1.31 15.72 25.29
C ILE A 224 1.23 15.09 26.68
N LEU A 225 2.31 14.46 27.18
CA LEU A 225 2.36 13.90 28.53
C LEU A 225 2.04 14.94 29.61
N THR A 226 2.49 16.19 29.43
CA THR A 226 2.20 17.29 30.38
C THR A 226 0.71 17.64 30.47
N LYS A 227 -0.09 17.26 29.46
CA LYS A 227 -1.53 17.51 29.39
C LYS A 227 -2.35 16.32 29.90
N ILE A 228 -1.83 15.10 29.75
CA ILE A 228 -2.55 13.85 30.03
C ILE A 228 -2.26 13.32 31.45
N ILE A 229 -1.03 13.50 31.95
CA ILE A 229 -0.66 12.99 33.27
C ILE A 229 -0.99 14.03 34.35
N ASP A 230 -1.92 13.68 35.22
CA ASP A 230 -2.30 14.49 36.36
C ASP A 230 -1.10 14.75 37.27
N GLY A 231 -0.88 16.02 37.63
CA GLY A 231 0.22 16.39 38.52
C GLY A 231 1.61 16.24 37.90
N TRP A 232 1.76 16.28 36.58
CA TRP A 232 3.08 16.26 35.90
C TRP A 232 4.15 17.18 36.52
N PRO A 233 3.84 18.43 36.93
CA PRO A 233 4.82 19.30 37.60
C PRO A 233 5.28 18.81 38.98
N MET A 234 4.52 17.92 39.62
CA MET A 234 4.82 17.33 40.93
C MET A 234 5.66 16.06 40.84
N LEU A 235 5.83 15.50 39.63
CA LEU A 235 6.69 14.35 39.40
C LEU A 235 8.16 14.74 39.52
N THR A 236 8.93 13.85 40.13
CA THR A 236 10.39 13.95 40.20
C THR A 236 11.00 13.93 38.79
N GLU A 237 12.24 14.40 38.66
CA GLU A 237 12.95 14.37 37.38
C GLU A 237 13.11 12.92 36.87
N GLU A 238 13.29 11.97 37.77
CA GLU A 238 13.41 10.53 37.48
C GLU A 238 12.09 9.95 36.94
N GLU A 239 10.95 10.29 37.56
CA GLU A 239 9.63 9.85 37.10
C GLU A 239 9.25 10.48 35.75
N ARG A 240 9.60 11.76 35.54
CA ARG A 240 9.40 12.44 34.24
C ARG A 240 10.27 11.83 33.16
N ALA A 241 11.53 11.50 33.46
CA ALA A 241 12.42 10.82 32.54
C ALA A 241 11.90 9.42 32.18
N ALA A 242 11.46 8.63 33.17
CA ALA A 242 10.88 7.31 32.94
C ALA A 242 9.60 7.38 32.09
N SER A 243 8.72 8.35 32.37
CA SER A 243 7.46 8.54 31.64
C SER A 243 7.68 9.03 30.21
N SER A 244 8.71 9.85 29.97
CA SER A 244 9.03 10.41 28.65
C SER A 244 9.81 9.45 27.77
N ARG A 245 10.64 8.56 28.35
CA ARG A 245 11.51 7.61 27.65
C ARG A 245 10.83 6.91 26.49
N MET A 246 11.38 6.99 25.28
CA MET A 246 11.00 6.10 24.18
C MET A 246 12.12 5.13 23.82
N ASN A 247 11.72 3.88 23.56
CA ASN A 247 12.62 2.82 23.12
C ASN A 247 12.51 2.71 21.59
N ASN A 248 13.63 2.93 20.91
CA ASN A 248 13.66 2.90 19.46
C ASN A 248 14.35 1.61 19.01
N PHE A 249 13.58 0.71 18.41
CA PHE A 249 14.04 -0.55 17.88
C PHE A 249 14.13 -0.47 16.36
N PHE A 250 15.09 -1.22 15.82
CA PHE A 250 15.37 -1.24 14.41
C PHE A 250 15.20 -2.65 13.86
N CYS A 251 14.60 -2.77 12.69
CA CYS A 251 14.40 -4.06 12.04
C CYS A 251 15.75 -4.76 11.76
N SER A 252 15.92 -5.98 12.28
CA SER A 252 17.16 -6.76 12.11
C SER A 252 17.42 -7.19 10.66
N LEU A 253 16.39 -7.25 9.82
CA LEU A 253 16.56 -7.56 8.40
C LEU A 253 17.36 -6.47 7.68
N HIS A 254 17.15 -5.20 8.04
CA HIS A 254 17.90 -4.09 7.43
C HIS A 254 19.39 -4.13 7.78
N LEU A 255 19.78 -4.70 8.93
CA LEU A 255 21.20 -4.95 9.24
C LEU A 255 21.81 -5.93 8.22
N LEU A 256 21.11 -7.03 7.92
CA LEU A 256 21.57 -8.04 6.96
C LEU A 256 21.61 -7.50 5.53
N VAL A 257 20.59 -6.74 5.12
CA VAL A 257 20.56 -6.07 3.82
C VAL A 257 21.73 -5.09 3.71
N ASN A 258 22.00 -4.30 4.74
CA ASN A 258 23.13 -3.38 4.75
C ASN A 258 24.49 -4.11 4.73
N PHE A 259 24.63 -5.28 5.38
CA PHE A 259 25.84 -6.10 5.21
C PHE A 259 26.02 -6.52 3.76
N ALA A 260 24.96 -7.03 3.11
CA ALA A 260 25.04 -7.45 1.72
C ALA A 260 25.47 -6.28 0.81
N THR A 261 24.91 -5.09 1.01
CA THR A 261 25.25 -3.89 0.24
C THR A 261 26.72 -3.50 0.42
N VAL A 262 27.19 -3.36 1.67
CA VAL A 262 28.57 -2.93 1.95
C VAL A 262 29.58 -3.99 1.49
N CYS A 263 29.28 -5.27 1.71
CA CYS A 263 30.08 -6.37 1.19
C CYS A 263 30.16 -6.35 -0.33
N GLY A 264 29.07 -6.03 -1.03
CA GLY A 264 29.06 -5.92 -2.48
C GLY A 264 29.90 -4.79 -3.02
N GLU A 265 29.85 -3.62 -2.39
CA GLU A 265 30.75 -2.50 -2.72
C GLU A 265 32.21 -2.84 -2.44
N GLY A 266 32.48 -3.51 -1.31
CA GLY A 266 33.81 -3.97 -0.94
C GLY A 266 34.39 -4.96 -1.95
N LEU A 267 33.60 -5.96 -2.35
CA LEU A 267 33.97 -6.95 -3.38
C LEU A 267 34.23 -6.28 -4.73
N LYS A 268 33.37 -5.34 -5.13
CA LYS A 268 33.55 -4.59 -6.38
C LYS A 268 34.88 -3.82 -6.36
N LYS A 269 35.20 -3.15 -5.25
CA LYS A 269 36.46 -2.42 -5.10
C LYS A 269 37.67 -3.37 -5.10
N PHE A 270 37.55 -4.52 -4.44
CA PHE A 270 38.59 -5.56 -4.44
C PHE A 270 38.84 -6.09 -5.85
N GLU A 271 37.79 -6.46 -6.59
CA GLU A 271 37.85 -6.90 -7.98
C GLU A 271 38.53 -5.85 -8.87
N SER A 272 38.12 -4.57 -8.76
CA SER A 272 38.73 -3.48 -9.52
C SER A 272 40.21 -3.24 -9.20
N LEU A 273 40.66 -3.49 -7.97
CA LEU A 273 42.08 -3.40 -7.61
C LEU A 273 42.85 -4.62 -8.09
N TYR A 274 42.28 -5.81 -7.93
CA TYR A 274 42.89 -7.06 -8.33
C TYR A 274 43.11 -7.12 -9.86
N LEU A 275 42.11 -6.72 -10.65
CA LEU A 275 42.16 -6.70 -12.11
C LEU A 275 43.14 -5.64 -12.66
N LYS A 276 43.44 -4.58 -11.91
CA LYS A 276 44.48 -3.61 -12.27
C LYS A 276 45.87 -4.23 -12.20
N ASP A 277 46.12 -5.05 -11.18
CA ASP A 277 47.41 -5.71 -10.96
C ASP A 277 47.54 -7.03 -11.75
N HIS A 278 46.41 -7.63 -12.15
CA HIS A 278 46.33 -8.88 -12.90
C HIS A 278 45.38 -8.74 -14.09
N PRO A 279 45.77 -8.01 -15.14
CA PRO A 279 44.93 -7.78 -16.30
C PRO A 279 44.64 -9.11 -17.00
N ILE A 280 43.35 -9.44 -17.13
CA ILE A 280 42.89 -10.63 -17.84
C ILE A 280 42.94 -10.33 -19.34
N GLN A 281 43.67 -11.15 -20.13
CA GLN A 281 43.57 -11.13 -21.58
C GLN A 281 42.28 -11.85 -22.00
N THR A 282 41.19 -11.11 -22.14
CA THR A 282 39.96 -11.60 -22.78
C THR A 282 39.67 -10.76 -24.01
N ASP A 283 39.46 -11.41 -25.16
CA ASP A 283 39.08 -10.76 -26.43
C ASP A 283 37.65 -10.17 -26.42
N ASP A 284 36.90 -10.38 -25.33
CA ASP A 284 35.56 -9.84 -25.11
C ASP A 284 35.58 -8.83 -23.95
N GLU A 285 35.52 -7.55 -24.27
CA GLU A 285 35.38 -6.43 -23.30
C GLU A 285 34.02 -6.44 -22.56
N SER A 286 33.13 -7.41 -22.83
CA SER A 286 31.74 -7.38 -22.38
C SER A 286 31.45 -8.07 -21.04
N GLU A 287 32.36 -8.90 -20.51
CA GLU A 287 32.06 -9.72 -19.31
C GLU A 287 32.67 -9.20 -17.99
N THR A 288 33.70 -8.35 -18.03
CA THR A 288 34.57 -8.09 -16.87
C THR A 288 34.17 -6.88 -16.02
N GLU A 289 33.40 -5.92 -16.54
CA GLU A 289 33.00 -4.73 -15.77
C GLU A 289 31.50 -4.40 -15.95
N SER A 290 30.63 -5.05 -15.17
CA SER A 290 29.32 -4.42 -14.95
C SER A 290 29.54 -3.25 -13.99
N GLY A 291 29.25 -2.03 -14.45
CA GLY A 291 29.31 -0.85 -13.61
C GLY A 291 28.35 -0.88 -12.41
N THR A 292 27.45 -1.87 -12.33
CA THR A 292 26.36 -1.95 -11.35
C THR A 292 26.59 -2.95 -10.21
N GLU A 293 27.22 -4.11 -10.44
CA GLU A 293 27.43 -5.15 -9.40
C GLU A 293 28.78 -5.88 -9.52
N SER A 294 29.29 -6.42 -8.41
CA SER A 294 30.53 -7.21 -8.39
C SER A 294 30.38 -8.53 -9.15
N GLY A 295 31.45 -8.97 -9.81
CA GLY A 295 31.53 -10.26 -10.52
C GLY A 295 31.32 -11.45 -9.57
N THR A 296 31.88 -11.37 -8.36
CA THR A 296 31.70 -12.36 -7.28
C THR A 296 30.24 -12.46 -6.85
N ILE A 297 29.55 -11.33 -6.66
CA ILE A 297 28.11 -11.33 -6.35
C ILE A 297 27.31 -11.91 -7.51
N ARG A 298 27.64 -11.54 -8.75
CA ARG A 298 26.98 -12.09 -9.94
C ARG A 298 27.16 -13.59 -10.04
N LEU A 299 28.36 -14.11 -9.76
CA LEU A 299 28.66 -15.52 -9.73
C LEU A 299 27.90 -16.24 -8.61
N LEU A 300 27.90 -15.70 -7.39
CA LEU A 300 27.14 -16.24 -6.26
C LEU A 300 25.64 -16.29 -6.59
N ARG A 301 25.10 -15.21 -7.15
CA ARG A 301 23.70 -15.12 -7.59
C ARG A 301 23.38 -16.12 -8.70
N THR A 302 24.25 -16.23 -9.70
CA THR A 302 24.06 -17.15 -10.84
C THR A 302 24.21 -18.61 -10.42
N SER A 303 25.15 -18.90 -9.52
CA SER A 303 25.32 -20.21 -8.90
C SER A 303 24.11 -20.57 -8.04
N ALA A 304 23.64 -19.66 -7.18
CA ALA A 304 22.44 -19.86 -6.38
C ALA A 304 21.21 -20.14 -7.26
N LYS A 305 21.05 -19.41 -8.38
CA LYS A 305 20.00 -19.67 -9.39
C LYS A 305 20.14 -21.02 -10.07
N SER A 306 21.38 -21.46 -10.36
CA SER A 306 21.66 -22.72 -11.05
C SER A 306 21.51 -23.95 -10.15
N PHE A 307 21.69 -23.79 -8.84
CA PHE A 307 21.66 -24.88 -7.85
C PHE A 307 20.40 -24.93 -6.98
N SER A 308 19.46 -23.99 -7.12
CA SER A 308 18.19 -24.01 -6.39
C SER A 308 17.08 -24.68 -7.22
N ARG A 309 16.57 -25.81 -6.74
CA ARG A 309 15.25 -26.32 -7.19
C ARG A 309 14.16 -25.54 -6.45
N GLY A 310 13.71 -24.43 -7.04
CA GLY A 310 12.42 -23.81 -6.73
C GLY A 310 12.30 -23.00 -5.44
N VAL A 311 13.31 -22.22 -5.01
CA VAL A 311 13.16 -21.29 -3.85
C VAL A 311 13.88 -19.95 -4.10
N ASP A 312 13.26 -18.87 -3.60
CA ASP A 312 13.64 -17.43 -3.61
C ASP A 312 14.90 -17.10 -2.76
N GLU A 313 15.49 -15.92 -3.03
CA GLU A 313 16.73 -15.26 -2.60
C GLU A 313 17.07 -15.27 -1.10
N LYS A 314 16.24 -15.86 -0.23
CA LYS A 314 16.31 -15.73 1.24
C LYS A 314 16.66 -17.00 2.02
N ASN A 315 16.74 -18.18 1.40
CA ASN A 315 17.08 -19.42 2.12
C ASN A 315 18.32 -20.08 1.50
N GLY A 316 19.47 -19.88 2.15
CA GLY A 316 20.68 -20.62 1.84
C GLY A 316 20.55 -22.11 2.17
N VAL A 317 21.12 -22.96 1.32
CA VAL A 317 22.13 -24.01 1.61
C VAL A 317 22.13 -25.06 0.48
N TYR A 318 23.33 -25.45 0.02
CA TYR A 318 23.64 -26.85 -0.30
C TYR A 318 25.07 -27.21 0.15
N LYS A 319 25.21 -28.29 0.90
CA LYS A 319 26.44 -28.77 1.57
C LYS A 319 27.32 -29.70 0.73
N GLN A 320 27.09 -29.82 -0.59
CA GLN A 320 27.70 -30.90 -1.40
C GLN A 320 28.56 -30.43 -2.57
N THR A 321 28.66 -29.12 -2.85
CA THR A 321 29.46 -28.60 -3.97
C THR A 321 30.87 -28.13 -3.59
N PHE A 322 31.17 -27.98 -2.31
CA PHE A 322 32.49 -27.56 -1.84
C PHE A 322 33.24 -28.78 -1.32
N LYS A 323 34.28 -29.21 -2.03
CA LYS A 323 35.33 -30.02 -1.41
C LYS A 323 36.07 -29.12 -0.40
N PRO A 324 36.50 -29.64 0.75
CA PRO A 324 37.44 -28.93 1.60
C PRO A 324 38.75 -28.86 0.82
N ASP A 325 38.92 -27.80 0.05
CA ASP A 325 40.22 -27.40 -0.45
C ASP A 325 40.81 -26.40 0.54
N GLU A 326 42.13 -26.43 0.69
CA GLU A 326 42.82 -25.42 1.49
C GLU A 326 42.37 -24.05 0.96
N THR A 327 41.88 -23.17 1.83
CA THR A 327 41.41 -21.85 1.40
C THR A 327 42.53 -21.16 0.67
N ASP A 328 42.41 -21.07 -0.66
CA ASP A 328 43.36 -20.38 -1.51
C ASP A 328 43.54 -18.95 -0.98
N VAL A 329 44.75 -18.40 -1.11
CA VAL A 329 45.15 -17.08 -0.61
C VAL A 329 44.13 -16.00 -1.01
N MET A 330 43.54 -16.14 -2.21
CA MET A 330 42.47 -15.27 -2.69
C MET A 330 41.20 -15.34 -1.85
N THR A 331 40.79 -16.54 -1.42
CA THR A 331 39.63 -16.73 -0.55
C THR A 331 39.86 -16.06 0.81
N ILE A 332 41.08 -16.18 1.36
CA ILE A 332 41.44 -15.53 2.63
C ILE A 332 41.37 -14.01 2.49
N GLN A 333 41.94 -13.45 1.41
CA GLN A 333 41.92 -12.01 1.15
C GLN A 333 40.50 -11.46 0.96
N VAL A 334 39.65 -12.18 0.24
CA VAL A 334 38.24 -11.83 0.06
C VAL A 334 37.49 -11.87 1.40
N LEU A 335 37.68 -12.92 2.21
CA LEU A 335 37.07 -13.02 3.54
C LEU A 335 37.54 -11.90 4.46
N GLN A 336 38.83 -11.53 4.43
CA GLN A 336 39.35 -10.39 5.19
C GLN A 336 38.70 -9.07 4.78
N ALA A 337 38.53 -8.83 3.48
CA ALA A 337 37.84 -7.63 2.99
C ALA A 337 36.36 -7.60 3.42
N LEU A 338 35.66 -8.73 3.32
CA LEU A 338 34.27 -8.88 3.74
C LEU A 338 34.10 -8.66 5.24
N PHE A 339 34.88 -9.34 6.08
CA PHE A 339 34.78 -9.18 7.53
C PHE A 339 35.16 -7.78 7.99
N SER A 340 36.14 -7.14 7.35
CA SER A 340 36.47 -5.73 7.64
C SER A 340 35.31 -4.79 7.32
N CYS A 341 34.61 -5.02 6.21
CA CYS A 341 33.39 -4.29 5.84
C CYS A 341 32.26 -4.51 6.85
N MET A 342 32.03 -5.76 7.25
CA MET A 342 31.01 -6.14 8.24
C MET A 342 31.30 -5.57 9.62
N LEU A 343 32.56 -5.60 10.09
CA LEU A 343 32.97 -5.04 11.38
C LEU A 343 32.74 -3.52 11.42
N ASN A 344 33.13 -2.80 10.38
CA ASN A 344 32.88 -1.36 10.28
C ASN A 344 31.38 -1.02 10.31
N LEU A 345 30.54 -1.85 9.69
CA LEU A 345 29.09 -1.65 9.74
C LEU A 345 28.52 -2.03 11.11
N LEU A 346 29.02 -3.09 11.74
CA LEU A 346 28.65 -3.51 13.09
C LEU A 346 28.97 -2.44 14.11
N ASP A 347 30.15 -1.83 14.08
CA ASP A 347 30.50 -0.76 15.01
C ASP A 347 29.52 0.42 14.91
N ARG A 348 29.11 0.77 13.68
CA ARG A 348 28.14 1.84 13.44
C ARG A 348 26.72 1.45 13.83
N GLN A 349 26.29 0.22 13.57
CA GLN A 349 24.91 -0.22 13.81
C GLN A 349 24.69 -0.77 15.22
N ALA A 350 25.72 -1.28 15.87
CA ALA A 350 25.68 -1.76 17.24
C ALA A 350 26.16 -0.71 18.25
N ALA A 351 26.47 0.52 17.82
CA ALA A 351 26.92 1.61 18.70
C ALA A 351 26.08 1.74 19.98
N ASP A 352 24.75 1.64 19.88
CA ASP A 352 23.83 1.70 21.02
C ASP A 352 23.93 0.48 21.97
N HIS A 353 24.46 -0.64 21.49
CA HIS A 353 24.65 -1.89 22.25
C HIS A 353 26.11 -2.11 22.70
N LEU A 354 27.06 -1.30 22.22
CA LEU A 354 28.47 -1.33 22.58
C LEU A 354 28.73 -0.53 23.87
N PRO A 355 29.89 -0.70 24.55
CA PRO A 355 30.22 0.05 25.76
C PRO A 355 29.98 1.55 25.64
N GLY A 356 29.14 2.11 26.52
CA GLY A 356 28.73 3.52 26.50
C GLY A 356 27.48 3.83 25.65
N GLY A 357 26.94 2.85 24.93
CA GLY A 357 25.70 2.97 24.16
C GLY A 357 24.42 2.89 25.02
N LYS A 358 23.31 3.39 24.46
CA LYS A 358 22.00 3.53 25.13
C LYS A 358 21.48 2.23 25.79
N TYR A 359 21.82 1.07 25.23
CA TYR A 359 21.34 -0.25 25.65
C TYR A 359 22.44 -1.15 26.25
N PHE A 360 23.66 -0.64 26.44
CA PHE A 360 24.80 -1.42 26.92
C PHE A 360 24.59 -1.95 28.34
N SER A 361 24.28 -1.06 29.27
CA SER A 361 23.91 -1.40 30.64
C SER A 361 22.42 -1.69 30.68
N LYS A 362 21.98 -2.87 30.22
CA LYS A 362 20.56 -3.30 30.18
C LYS A 362 19.81 -2.82 31.44
N PRO A 363 19.02 -1.75 31.37
CA PRO A 363 18.15 -1.40 32.48
C PRO A 363 17.11 -2.51 32.57
N THR A 364 16.89 -3.03 33.76
CA THR A 364 15.98 -4.16 34.04
C THR A 364 14.58 -3.95 33.45
N ASP A 365 14.18 -2.69 33.26
CA ASP A 365 12.86 -2.28 32.76
C ASP A 365 12.66 -2.45 31.24
N ILE A 366 13.71 -2.32 30.41
CA ILE A 366 13.53 -2.31 28.93
C ILE A 366 13.02 -3.67 28.43
N SER A 367 13.40 -4.78 29.08
CA SER A 367 12.92 -6.11 28.70
C SER A 367 11.42 -6.30 28.98
N ALA A 368 10.85 -5.60 29.97
CA ALA A 368 9.42 -5.65 30.24
C ALA A 368 8.66 -4.76 29.25
N GLU A 369 9.17 -3.55 29.01
CA GLU A 369 8.55 -2.57 28.09
C GLU A 369 8.58 -3.00 26.63
N SER A 370 9.59 -3.78 26.20
CA SER A 370 9.75 -4.22 24.81
C SER A 370 8.97 -5.49 24.45
N LYS A 371 8.14 -6.02 25.36
CA LYS A 371 7.32 -7.23 25.10
C LYS A 371 6.40 -7.09 23.90
N SER A 372 5.99 -5.89 23.52
CA SER A 372 5.16 -5.65 22.33
C SER A 372 5.94 -5.67 21.01
N VAL A 373 7.27 -5.51 21.04
CA VAL A 373 8.13 -5.39 19.84
C VAL A 373 8.27 -6.74 19.13
N LEU A 374 7.88 -6.83 17.86
CA LEU A 374 8.08 -8.03 17.05
C LEU A 374 9.56 -8.23 16.67
N LYS A 375 9.96 -9.46 16.31
CA LYS A 375 11.36 -9.72 15.89
C LYS A 375 11.67 -9.21 14.48
N HIS A 376 10.64 -9.00 13.67
CA HIS A 376 10.69 -8.45 12.32
C HIS A 376 9.36 -7.75 12.03
N ASN A 377 9.36 -6.78 11.11
CA ASN A 377 8.14 -6.09 10.71
C ASN A 377 7.16 -7.11 10.07
N LYS A 378 6.07 -7.45 10.76
CA LYS A 378 5.04 -8.36 10.22
C LYS A 378 3.94 -7.52 9.57
N LEU A 379 4.20 -7.05 8.37
CA LEU A 379 3.10 -6.82 7.43
C LEU A 379 2.71 -8.18 6.82
N PRO A 380 1.44 -8.44 6.48
CA PRO A 380 1.00 -9.74 5.99
C PRO A 380 1.80 -10.14 4.74
N GLU A 381 2.66 -11.15 4.87
CA GLU A 381 3.51 -11.61 3.78
C GLU A 381 2.69 -12.16 2.62
N LEU A 382 2.97 -11.68 1.41
CA LEU A 382 2.31 -12.13 0.18
C LEU A 382 2.77 -13.55 -0.20
N PHE A 383 1.88 -14.38 -0.75
CA PHE A 383 2.27 -15.71 -1.27
C PHE A 383 2.74 -15.54 -2.73
N LEU A 384 3.98 -15.96 -3.03
CA LEU A 384 4.71 -15.58 -4.25
C LEU A 384 4.86 -16.71 -5.28
N SER A 385 4.72 -17.98 -4.88
CA SER A 385 4.80 -19.15 -5.77
C SER A 385 3.82 -20.26 -5.38
N ARG A 386 3.56 -21.22 -6.28
CA ARG A 386 2.75 -22.41 -5.97
C ARG A 386 3.33 -23.20 -4.81
N GLU A 387 4.65 -23.36 -4.81
CA GLU A 387 5.42 -24.02 -3.74
C GLU A 387 5.29 -23.25 -2.41
N ASP A 388 5.38 -21.91 -2.42
CA ASP A 388 5.19 -21.10 -1.21
C ASP A 388 3.77 -21.23 -0.65
N ILE A 389 2.76 -21.26 -1.52
CA ILE A 389 1.37 -21.47 -1.10
C ILE A 389 1.26 -22.83 -0.38
N LYS A 390 1.88 -23.88 -0.92
CA LYS A 390 1.85 -25.22 -0.29
C LYS A 390 2.57 -25.22 1.06
N LEU A 391 3.81 -24.75 1.11
CA LEU A 391 4.61 -24.74 2.34
C LEU A 391 3.93 -23.93 3.44
N LYS A 392 3.46 -22.71 3.13
CA LYS A 392 2.78 -21.86 4.11
C LYS A 392 1.42 -22.42 4.55
N LEU A 393 0.74 -23.18 3.71
CA LEU A 393 -0.49 -23.89 4.11
C LEU A 393 -0.21 -25.16 4.93
N GLU A 394 0.94 -25.80 4.75
CA GLU A 394 1.37 -26.95 5.57
C GLU A 394 1.72 -26.51 7.00
N GLU A 395 2.28 -25.31 7.16
CA GLU A 395 2.61 -24.72 8.47
C GLU A 395 1.38 -24.32 9.30
N ILE A 396 0.21 -24.14 8.67
CA ILE A 396 -1.02 -23.77 9.35
C ILE A 396 -1.74 -25.05 9.85
N PRO A 397 -2.00 -25.21 11.15
CA PRO A 397 -2.58 -26.45 11.68
C PRO A 397 -4.09 -26.57 11.41
N SER A 398 -4.82 -25.44 11.38
CA SER A 398 -6.28 -25.43 11.28
C SER A 398 -6.78 -25.21 9.84
N ASN A 399 -7.74 -26.03 9.40
CA ASN A 399 -8.41 -25.83 8.11
C ASN A 399 -9.18 -24.50 8.04
N ALA A 400 -9.70 -24.00 9.17
CA ALA A 400 -10.35 -22.70 9.21
C ALA A 400 -9.35 -21.55 8.96
N GLU A 401 -8.16 -21.66 9.54
CA GLU A 401 -7.08 -20.69 9.37
C GLU A 401 -6.48 -20.74 7.96
N LYS A 402 -6.30 -21.94 7.37
CA LYS A 402 -5.90 -22.09 5.96
C LYS A 402 -6.86 -21.37 5.03
N LYS A 403 -8.17 -21.57 5.26
CA LYS A 403 -9.22 -20.93 4.47
C LYS A 403 -9.21 -19.41 4.64
N LYS A 404 -8.96 -18.92 5.87
CA LYS A 404 -8.82 -17.48 6.17
C LYS A 404 -7.60 -16.89 5.47
N ALA A 405 -6.43 -17.52 5.58
CA ALA A 405 -5.19 -17.08 4.93
C ALA A 405 -5.34 -16.99 3.41
N LEU A 406 -5.92 -18.01 2.77
CA LEU A 406 -6.19 -18.02 1.33
C LEU A 406 -7.14 -16.90 0.90
N LYS A 407 -8.23 -16.69 1.62
CA LYS A 407 -9.18 -15.59 1.35
C LYS A 407 -8.52 -14.22 1.51
N SER A 408 -7.70 -14.03 2.53
CA SER A 408 -6.95 -12.80 2.75
C SER A 408 -5.99 -12.52 1.58
N GLN A 409 -5.27 -13.53 1.10
CA GLN A 409 -4.39 -13.39 -0.06
C GLN A 409 -5.16 -13.05 -1.35
N LEU A 410 -6.28 -13.72 -1.61
CA LEU A 410 -7.13 -13.42 -2.77
C LEU A 410 -7.72 -12.01 -2.71
N ASN A 411 -8.21 -11.58 -1.53
CA ASN A 411 -8.73 -10.23 -1.32
C ASN A 411 -7.64 -9.17 -1.44
N PHE A 412 -6.44 -9.43 -0.92
CA PHE A 412 -5.31 -8.53 -1.05
C PHE A 412 -4.94 -8.35 -2.53
N ARG A 413 -4.87 -9.44 -3.31
CA ARG A 413 -4.61 -9.38 -4.76
C ARG A 413 -5.71 -8.64 -5.53
N LYS A 414 -6.97 -8.83 -5.15
CA LYS A 414 -8.12 -8.14 -5.76
C LYS A 414 -8.14 -6.65 -5.45
N ASN A 415 -8.03 -6.28 -4.17
CA ASN A 415 -8.38 -4.96 -3.69
C ASN A 415 -7.15 -4.06 -3.51
N VAL A 416 -5.98 -4.64 -3.20
CA VAL A 416 -4.74 -3.89 -2.95
C VAL A 416 -3.81 -3.93 -4.16
N LEU A 417 -3.73 -5.07 -4.86
CA LEU A 417 -2.96 -5.17 -6.10
C LEU A 417 -3.79 -4.86 -7.35
N LEU A 418 -5.12 -4.78 -7.23
CA LEU A 418 -6.03 -4.57 -8.36
C LEU A 418 -5.75 -5.54 -9.52
N GLN A 419 -5.36 -6.78 -9.20
CA GLN A 419 -4.91 -7.77 -10.17
C GLN A 419 -6.07 -8.10 -11.13
N LYS A 420 -5.89 -7.77 -12.40
CA LYS A 420 -6.87 -8.03 -13.46
C LYS A 420 -6.82 -9.50 -13.86
N SER A 421 -7.81 -10.27 -13.40
CA SER A 421 -8.02 -11.66 -13.77
C SER A 421 -9.52 -11.94 -13.87
N ASP A 422 -9.89 -13.20 -14.15
CA ASP A 422 -11.29 -13.61 -14.14
C ASP A 422 -11.94 -13.27 -12.78
N LYS A 423 -13.06 -12.53 -12.84
CA LYS A 423 -13.86 -12.16 -11.67
C LYS A 423 -14.25 -13.39 -10.85
N SER A 424 -14.39 -14.56 -11.48
CA SER A 424 -14.72 -15.82 -10.84
C SER A 424 -13.70 -16.25 -9.77
N TYR A 425 -12.41 -15.89 -9.92
CA TYR A 425 -11.36 -16.20 -8.94
C TYR A 425 -11.53 -15.48 -7.61
N PHE A 426 -12.22 -14.32 -7.65
CA PHE A 426 -12.44 -13.47 -6.50
C PHE A 426 -13.82 -13.65 -5.86
N LEU A 427 -14.66 -14.55 -6.39
CA LEU A 427 -16.00 -14.83 -5.86
C LEU A 427 -15.95 -16.02 -4.89
N PHE A 428 -15.86 -15.74 -3.58
CA PHE A 428 -15.80 -16.78 -2.53
C PHE A 428 -16.54 -16.43 -1.24
N SER A 429 -17.29 -15.32 -1.24
CA SER A 429 -17.95 -14.74 -0.07
C SER A 429 -19.48 -14.67 -0.17
N SER A 430 -20.08 -15.03 -1.31
CA SER A 430 -21.55 -15.04 -1.41
C SER A 430 -22.13 -16.23 -0.65
N LYS A 431 -23.23 -16.04 0.11
CA LYS A 431 -23.97 -17.12 0.82
C LYS A 431 -24.32 -18.34 -0.05
N LYS A 432 -24.30 -18.19 -1.40
CA LYS A 432 -24.58 -19.25 -2.38
C LYS A 432 -23.35 -20.02 -2.89
N ILE A 433 -22.12 -19.60 -2.62
CA ILE A 433 -20.89 -20.22 -3.16
C ILE A 433 -19.82 -20.30 -2.07
N GLN A 434 -19.77 -21.43 -1.35
CA GLN A 434 -18.67 -21.73 -0.44
C GLN A 434 -17.60 -22.56 -1.15
N LYS A 435 -16.46 -21.92 -1.46
CA LYS A 435 -15.31 -22.64 -2.01
C LYS A 435 -14.54 -23.41 -0.93
N THR A 436 -14.03 -24.57 -1.31
CA THR A 436 -13.18 -25.46 -0.50
C THR A 436 -11.73 -24.95 -0.48
N ILE A 437 -10.90 -25.47 0.43
CA ILE A 437 -9.48 -25.11 0.52
C ILE A 437 -8.75 -25.41 -0.81
N PRO A 438 -8.89 -26.60 -1.43
CA PRO A 438 -8.24 -26.89 -2.72
C PRO A 438 -8.64 -25.91 -3.83
N GLU A 439 -9.92 -25.52 -3.90
CA GLU A 439 -10.40 -24.57 -4.91
C GLU A 439 -9.83 -23.16 -4.71
N LEU A 440 -9.73 -22.71 -3.46
CA LEU A 440 -9.12 -21.42 -3.11
C LEU A 440 -7.61 -21.42 -3.35
N THR A 441 -6.94 -22.54 -3.02
CA THR A 441 -5.52 -22.75 -3.31
C THR A 441 -5.27 -22.70 -4.82
N GLU A 442 -6.07 -23.40 -5.62
CA GLU A 442 -5.94 -23.42 -7.07
C GLU A 442 -6.19 -22.03 -7.69
N GLN A 443 -7.17 -21.27 -7.18
CA GLN A 443 -7.41 -19.90 -7.62
C GLN A 443 -6.23 -18.97 -7.31
N LEU A 444 -5.67 -19.10 -6.10
CA LEU A 444 -4.50 -18.33 -5.73
C LEU A 444 -3.27 -18.72 -6.55
N CYS A 445 -3.07 -20.03 -6.81
CA CYS A 445 -2.02 -20.53 -7.70
C CYS A 445 -2.16 -19.95 -9.11
N LYS A 446 -3.36 -19.98 -9.69
CA LYS A 446 -3.62 -19.38 -11.02
C LYS A 446 -3.29 -17.90 -11.06
N LEU A 447 -3.70 -17.13 -10.04
CA LEU A 447 -3.35 -15.71 -9.95
C LEU A 447 -1.84 -15.49 -9.81
N VAL A 448 -1.15 -16.34 -9.07
CA VAL A 448 0.31 -16.28 -8.93
C VAL A 448 1.00 -16.62 -10.25
N ASP A 449 0.54 -17.63 -10.99
CA ASP A 449 1.10 -17.97 -12.30
C ASP A 449 0.77 -16.92 -13.36
N GLU A 450 -0.44 -16.36 -13.34
CA GLU A 450 -0.83 -15.25 -14.19
C GLU A 450 0.09 -14.05 -13.94
N SER A 451 0.44 -13.76 -12.69
CA SER A 451 1.40 -12.70 -12.37
C SER A 451 2.83 -12.98 -12.87
N LYS A 452 3.23 -14.26 -12.98
CA LYS A 452 4.49 -14.68 -13.61
C LYS A 452 4.41 -14.64 -15.14
N SER A 453 3.24 -14.92 -15.72
CA SER A 453 2.99 -14.85 -17.16
C SER A 453 2.94 -13.41 -17.67
N VAL A 454 2.42 -12.47 -16.86
CA VAL A 454 2.50 -11.03 -17.15
C VAL A 454 3.97 -10.60 -17.16
N ALA A 455 4.80 -11.09 -16.21
CA ALA A 455 6.24 -10.84 -16.22
C ALA A 455 7.01 -11.46 -17.41
N THR A 456 6.42 -12.43 -18.14
CA THR A 456 7.03 -13.10 -19.32
C THR A 456 6.36 -12.76 -20.67
N VAL A 457 5.18 -12.14 -20.66
CA VAL A 457 4.49 -11.64 -21.86
C VAL A 457 4.71 -10.13 -22.02
N GLU A 458 4.84 -9.37 -20.92
CA GLU A 458 5.29 -7.97 -20.97
C GLU A 458 6.74 -7.82 -21.46
N SER A 459 7.52 -8.90 -21.47
CA SER A 459 8.84 -8.97 -22.11
C SER A 459 8.83 -9.08 -23.64
N SER A 460 7.68 -8.97 -24.30
CA SER A 460 7.62 -9.02 -25.77
C SER A 460 6.89 -7.86 -26.46
N SER A 461 6.28 -6.91 -25.72
CA SER A 461 5.81 -5.66 -26.35
C SER A 461 5.70 -4.43 -25.45
N SER A 462 6.11 -4.47 -24.17
CA SER A 462 6.16 -3.26 -23.32
C SER A 462 7.36 -3.16 -22.37
N SER A 463 8.34 -4.06 -22.46
CA SER A 463 9.57 -4.06 -21.67
C SER A 463 10.65 -3.10 -22.22
N GLN A 464 10.29 -1.83 -22.35
CA GLN A 464 11.25 -0.75 -22.20
C GLN A 464 10.62 0.26 -21.24
N VAL A 465 10.63 -0.06 -19.94
CA VAL A 465 10.80 1.01 -18.96
C VAL A 465 12.13 1.65 -19.33
N SER A 466 12.02 2.81 -19.97
CA SER A 466 13.10 3.43 -20.72
C SER A 466 14.35 3.63 -19.87
N LEU A 467 15.47 3.12 -20.37
CA LEU A 467 16.83 3.20 -19.82
C LEU A 467 17.24 4.60 -19.33
N LEU A 468 16.54 5.64 -19.78
CA LEU A 468 16.80 7.04 -19.49
C LEU A 468 16.16 7.53 -18.18
N VAL A 469 15.10 6.89 -17.67
CA VAL A 469 14.40 7.36 -16.46
C VAL A 469 15.31 7.24 -15.24
N GLY A 470 15.42 8.32 -14.45
CA GLY A 470 16.31 8.43 -13.29
C GLY A 470 17.77 8.70 -13.64
N LYS A 471 18.11 8.87 -14.93
CA LYS A 471 19.47 9.22 -15.36
C LYS A 471 19.65 10.74 -15.38
N THR A 472 20.86 11.17 -15.02
CA THR A 472 21.34 12.51 -15.33
C THR A 472 21.81 12.52 -16.79
N ILE A 473 21.32 13.47 -17.56
CA ILE A 473 21.61 13.64 -18.97
C ILE A 473 22.26 15.00 -19.22
N ARG A 474 23.12 15.03 -20.22
CA ARG A 474 23.61 16.24 -20.88
C ARG A 474 22.89 16.36 -22.20
N HIS A 475 22.00 17.34 -22.31
CA HIS A 475 21.12 17.57 -23.46
C HIS A 475 21.61 18.79 -24.26
N LYS A 476 21.89 18.59 -25.54
CA LYS A 476 22.33 19.63 -26.48
C LYS A 476 21.13 20.23 -27.21
N PHE A 477 21.01 21.55 -27.11
CA PHE A 477 20.11 22.37 -27.89
C PHE A 477 20.91 23.31 -28.79
N THR A 478 20.24 23.96 -29.74
CA THR A 478 20.85 25.00 -30.60
C THR A 478 21.43 26.17 -29.82
N GLU A 479 20.91 26.43 -28.62
CA GLU A 479 21.27 27.55 -27.76
C GLU A 479 22.38 27.20 -26.73
N GLY A 480 22.72 25.92 -26.59
CA GLY A 480 23.71 25.47 -25.62
C GLY A 480 23.49 24.03 -25.15
N THR A 481 24.37 23.58 -24.25
CA THR A 481 24.28 22.24 -23.65
C THR A 481 23.91 22.36 -22.18
N PHE A 482 22.88 21.64 -21.76
CA PHE A 482 22.30 21.73 -20.42
C PHE A 482 22.36 20.37 -19.72
N ILE A 483 22.54 20.38 -18.40
CA ILE A 483 22.52 19.16 -17.59
C ILE A 483 21.16 19.08 -16.93
N GLY A 484 20.50 17.93 -17.04
CA GLY A 484 19.18 17.71 -16.48
C GLY A 484 18.97 16.28 -16.01
N ASN A 485 17.86 16.04 -15.32
CA ASN A 485 17.49 14.73 -14.80
C ASN A 485 16.16 14.31 -15.43
N VAL A 486 16.13 13.07 -15.93
CA VAL A 486 14.92 12.48 -16.50
C VAL A 486 14.08 11.92 -15.37
N ILE A 487 12.90 12.49 -15.16
CA ILE A 487 12.05 12.19 -14.00
C ILE A 487 11.21 10.95 -14.27
N SER A 488 10.50 10.93 -15.38
CA SER A 488 9.53 9.88 -15.72
C SER A 488 9.15 9.90 -17.19
N VAL A 489 8.57 8.80 -17.67
CA VAL A 489 7.84 8.78 -18.95
C VAL A 489 6.47 9.43 -18.75
N VAL A 490 6.01 10.23 -19.71
CA VAL A 490 4.70 10.88 -19.68
C VAL A 490 3.59 9.81 -19.71
N PRO A 491 2.66 9.80 -18.74
CA PRO A 491 1.59 8.80 -18.72
C PRO A 491 0.75 8.82 -20.01
N GLY A 492 0.60 7.66 -20.65
CA GLY A 492 -0.13 7.51 -21.92
C GLY A 492 0.67 7.82 -23.19
N PHE A 493 1.90 8.35 -23.07
CA PHE A 493 2.75 8.73 -24.19
C PHE A 493 4.16 8.15 -24.03
N VAL A 494 4.33 6.88 -24.39
CA VAL A 494 5.54 6.08 -24.11
C VAL A 494 6.85 6.62 -24.71
N LYS A 495 6.77 7.53 -25.68
CA LYS A 495 7.93 8.19 -26.31
C LYS A 495 8.34 9.51 -25.67
N TRP A 496 7.55 10.04 -24.73
CA TRP A 496 7.75 11.37 -24.15
C TRP A 496 8.21 11.30 -22.69
N TYR A 497 9.08 12.21 -22.29
CA TYR A 497 9.75 12.20 -20.99
C TYR A 497 9.66 13.55 -20.30
N ASN A 498 9.42 13.52 -18.99
CA ASN A 498 9.55 14.68 -18.11
C ASN A 498 11.01 14.87 -17.71
N VAL A 499 11.56 16.08 -17.92
CA VAL A 499 12.95 16.44 -17.61
C VAL A 499 13.01 17.77 -16.87
N THR A 500 13.86 17.86 -15.86
CA THR A 500 14.25 19.13 -15.21
C THR A 500 15.71 19.42 -15.47
N TYR A 501 16.08 20.69 -15.63
CA TYR A 501 17.46 21.11 -15.83
C TYR A 501 18.05 21.78 -14.59
N ASP A 502 19.35 21.60 -14.37
CA ASP A 502 20.05 22.22 -13.26
C ASP A 502 19.98 23.76 -13.37
N GLY A 503 19.46 24.41 -12.33
CA GLY A 503 19.30 25.87 -12.29
C GLY A 503 17.93 26.38 -12.77
N ASP A 504 17.02 25.50 -13.20
CA ASP A 504 15.66 25.84 -13.59
C ASP A 504 14.63 24.92 -12.90
N PRO A 505 13.68 25.45 -12.10
CA PRO A 505 12.68 24.63 -11.42
C PRO A 505 11.57 24.08 -12.35
N ALA A 506 11.52 24.48 -13.63
CA ALA A 506 10.48 24.03 -14.55
C ALA A 506 10.68 22.58 -15.03
N VAL A 507 9.54 21.89 -15.28
CA VAL A 507 9.51 20.55 -15.88
C VAL A 507 9.18 20.67 -17.35
N TYR A 508 10.05 20.11 -18.19
CA TYR A 508 9.94 20.10 -19.63
C TYR A 508 9.60 18.70 -20.16
N VAL A 509 9.02 18.63 -21.35
CA VAL A 509 8.55 17.39 -21.96
C VAL A 509 9.18 17.21 -23.34
N TYR A 510 9.98 16.15 -23.53
CA TYR A 510 10.74 15.88 -24.76
C TYR A 510 10.68 14.41 -25.19
N GLN A 511 10.97 14.14 -26.46
CA GLN A 511 11.12 12.79 -26.99
C GLN A 511 12.57 12.32 -26.94
N LEU A 512 13.10 12.13 -25.73
CA LEU A 512 14.53 11.90 -25.48
C LEU A 512 15.13 10.67 -26.18
N GLN A 513 14.32 9.72 -26.63
CA GLN A 513 14.81 8.58 -27.41
C GLN A 513 15.28 9.00 -28.81
N GLU A 514 14.59 9.97 -29.42
CA GLU A 514 14.96 10.53 -30.71
C GLU A 514 16.20 11.42 -30.55
N ASP A 515 16.19 12.28 -29.52
CA ASP A 515 17.35 13.11 -29.18
C ASP A 515 18.61 12.27 -28.82
N TYR A 516 18.44 11.10 -28.23
CA TYR A 516 19.53 10.15 -27.96
C TYR A 516 20.04 9.47 -29.24
N ALA A 517 19.14 9.06 -30.14
CA ALA A 517 19.50 8.49 -31.43
C ALA A 517 20.24 9.50 -32.32
N ASP A 518 19.88 10.78 -32.23
CA ASP A 518 20.51 11.88 -32.96
C ASP A 518 21.82 12.38 -32.30
N GLY A 519 22.23 11.79 -31.17
CA GLY A 519 23.45 12.16 -30.45
C GLY A 519 23.39 13.50 -29.71
N ASN A 520 22.18 14.03 -29.52
CA ASN A 520 21.91 15.27 -28.76
C ASN A 520 21.82 15.02 -27.25
N ILE A 521 21.74 13.76 -26.81
CA ILE A 521 21.73 13.37 -25.40
C ILE A 521 22.91 12.45 -25.06
N GLU A 522 23.60 12.79 -23.97
CA GLU A 522 24.65 11.96 -23.36
C GLU A 522 24.28 11.67 -21.89
N ILE A 523 24.39 10.41 -21.46
CA ILE A 523 24.14 10.04 -20.06
C ILE A 523 25.41 10.33 -19.24
N VAL A 524 25.28 11.13 -18.18
CA VAL A 524 26.42 11.55 -17.35
C VAL A 524 26.35 10.89 -15.97
N VAL A 525 27.49 10.36 -15.50
CA VAL A 525 27.63 9.82 -14.14
C VAL A 525 28.25 10.89 -13.24
N ARG A 526 27.51 11.37 -12.23
CA ARG A 526 28.05 12.29 -11.20
C ARG A 526 28.79 11.50 -10.12
N TRP A 527 30.09 11.76 -9.96
CA TRP A 527 30.86 11.32 -8.80
C TRP A 527 30.85 12.42 -7.73
N TYR A 528 30.35 12.12 -6.53
CA TYR A 528 30.63 12.95 -5.35
C TYR A 528 31.96 12.51 -4.75
N THR A 529 33.03 13.28 -4.98
CA THR A 529 34.32 13.04 -4.32
C THR A 529 34.31 13.63 -2.92
N ALA A 530 34.23 12.79 -1.89
CA ALA A 530 34.65 13.13 -0.54
C ALA A 530 36.04 12.52 -0.29
N HIS A 531 37.06 13.39 -0.21
CA HIS A 531 38.42 13.04 0.21
C HIS A 531 38.46 12.76 1.72
N THR A 532 39.15 11.70 2.14
CA THR A 532 40.29 11.69 3.06
C THR A 532 40.78 10.25 3.22
N VAL A 533 41.99 9.97 2.76
CA VAL A 533 42.68 8.68 2.92
C VAL A 533 43.52 8.77 4.19
N ALA A 534 43.26 7.90 5.17
CA ALA A 534 44.21 7.58 6.23
C ALA A 534 44.64 6.12 6.04
N VAL A 535 45.88 5.92 5.59
CA VAL A 535 46.52 4.60 5.52
C VAL A 535 46.96 4.24 6.93
N VAL A 536 46.38 3.17 7.49
CA VAL A 536 46.90 2.53 8.70
C VAL A 536 47.34 1.12 8.32
N THR A 537 48.65 0.93 8.28
CA THR A 537 49.30 -0.36 8.08
C THR A 537 49.32 -1.09 9.43
N PHE A 538 48.71 -2.28 9.51
CA PHE A 538 48.93 -3.21 10.62
C PHE A 538 49.65 -4.45 10.12
N GLN A 539 50.90 -4.63 10.57
CA GLN A 539 51.59 -5.91 10.58
C GLN A 539 51.07 -6.73 11.77
N PHE A 540 50.75 -7.99 11.54
CA PHE A 540 50.61 -8.98 12.61
C PHE A 540 51.64 -10.10 12.39
N ASN A 541 52.40 -10.37 13.46
CA ASN A 541 53.19 -11.60 13.66
C ASN A 541 52.26 -12.79 13.90
#